data_AF-A0A1M3CJT7-F1
#
_entry.id   AF-A0A1M3CJT7-F1
#
_cell.length_a   1.000
_cell.length_b   1.000
_cell.length_c   1.000
_cell.angle_alpha   90.00
_cell.angle_beta   90.00
_cell.angle_gamma   90.00
#
_symmetry.space_group_name_H-M   'P 1'
#
loop_
_entity.id
_entity.type
_entity.pdbx_description
1 polymer ?
#
loop_
_entity_poly.entity_id
_entity_poly.type
_entity_poly.pdbx_seq_one_letter_code
_entity_poly.pdbx_strand_id
1 'polypeptide(L)' 'MAKAVSERVQKRRNALRANGLRPVQMWLPDTRRIGFAEECVRQARKIAVAETDDRDLDRFLDAAFLDLVGSDT' A
#
# COMPACT_ATOMS: atom_id res chain seq x y z
N MET A 1 23.26 24.30 9.46
CA MET A 1 22.24 23.76 10.37
C MET A 1 21.43 22.71 9.64
N ALA A 2 21.15 21.55 10.24
CA ALA A 2 20.30 20.54 9.62
C ALA A 2 18.85 21.06 9.54
N LYS A 3 18.18 20.88 8.39
CA LYS A 3 16.77 21.24 8.24
C LYS A 3 15.92 20.50 9.26
N ALA A 4 14.94 21.21 9.84
CA ALA A 4 13.96 20.62 10.72
C ALA A 4 13.23 19.45 10.03
N VAL A 5 12.86 18.42 10.80
CA VAL A 5 12.15 17.24 10.29
C VAL A 5 10.87 17.64 9.54
N SER A 6 10.16 18.65 10.03
CA SER A 6 8.95 19.21 9.39
C SER A 6 9.22 19.71 7.97
N GLU A 7 10.30 20.46 7.75
CA GLU A 7 10.67 20.96 6.43
C GLU A 7 11.02 19.83 5.45
N ARG A 8 11.72 18.79 5.93
CA ARG A 8 12.06 17.62 5.12
C ARG A 8 10.82 16.84 4.72
N VAL A 9 9.89 16.62 5.66
CA VAL A 9 8.61 15.95 5.40
C VAL A 9 7.77 16.76 4.42
N GLN A 10 7.72 18.09 4.56
CA GLN A 10 6.97 18.96 3.65
C GLN A 10 7.56 18.94 2.24
N LYS A 11 8.88 19.05 2.09
CA LYS A 11 9.56 18.97 0.78
C LYS A 11 9.25 17.65 0.08
N ARG A 12 9.31 16.52 0.79
CA ARG A 12 8.98 15.19 0.24
C ARG A 12 7.52 15.10 -0.21
N ARG A 13 6.58 15.56 0.61
CA ARG A 13 5.14 15.56 0.24
C ARG A 13 4.86 16.42 -0.98
N ASN A 14 5.51 17.58 -1.11
CA ASN A 14 5.36 18.45 -2.28
C ASN A 14 5.86 17.77 -3.57
N ALA A 15 7.01 17.09 -3.52
CA ALA A 15 7.52 16.32 -4.65
C ALA A 15 6.56 15.19 -5.07
N LEU A 16 6.00 14.44 -4.10
CA LEU A 16 5.00 13.39 -4.39
C LEU A 16 3.74 13.97 -5.06
N ARG A 17 3.25 15.13 -4.59
CA ARG A 17 2.11 15.81 -5.23
C ARG A 17 2.41 16.27 -6.65
N ALA A 18 3.62 16.75 -6.92
CA ALA A 18 4.04 17.13 -8.27
C ALA A 18 4.07 15.93 -9.24
N ASN A 19 4.35 14.72 -8.73
CA ASN A 19 4.23 13.46 -9.48
C ASN A 19 2.80 12.91 -9.54
N GLY A 20 1.78 13.71 -9.20
CA GLY A 20 0.37 13.29 -9.26
C GLY A 20 -0.11 12.42 -8.09
N LEU A 21 0.72 12.18 -7.07
CA LEU A 21 0.35 11.33 -5.93
C LEU A 21 -0.37 12.14 -4.84
N ARG A 22 -1.46 11.58 -4.31
CA ARG A 22 -2.20 12.15 -3.18
C ARG A 22 -1.86 11.38 -1.89
N PRO A 23 -1.48 12.06 -0.79
CA PRO A 23 -1.26 11.38 0.49
C PRO A 23 -2.60 10.91 1.07
N VAL A 24 -2.66 9.63 1.43
CA VAL A 24 -3.76 9.03 2.21
C VAL A 24 -3.23 8.71 3.61
N GLN A 25 -3.91 9.22 4.63
CA GLN A 25 -3.61 8.88 6.03
C GLN A 25 -4.69 7.93 6.53
N MET A 26 -4.28 6.77 7.00
CA MET A 26 -5.16 5.78 7.61
C MET A 26 -4.57 5.31 8.94
N TRP A 27 -5.46 4.97 9.86
CA TRP A 27 -5.09 4.37 11.13
C TRP A 27 -5.03 2.86 10.97
N LEU A 28 -3.90 2.27 11.36
CA LEU A 28 -3.70 0.82 11.35
C LEU A 28 -3.80 0.29 12.78
N PRO A 29 -4.20 -0.99 12.97
CA PRO A 29 -4.09 -1.65 14.26
C PRO A 29 -2.63 -1.66 14.75
N ASP A 30 -2.42 -1.55 16.06
CA ASP A 30 -1.08 -1.65 16.64
C ASP A 30 -0.55 -3.09 16.48
N THR A 31 0.46 -3.24 15.62
CA THR A 31 1.05 -4.51 15.22
C THR A 31 1.84 -5.20 16.33
N ARG A 32 2.08 -4.49 17.45
CA ARG A 32 2.80 -5.02 18.62
C ARG A 32 1.87 -5.64 19.65
N ARG A 33 0.54 -5.55 19.46
CA ARG A 33 -0.42 -6.16 20.37
C ARG A 33 -0.31 -7.68 20.29
N ILE A 34 -0.33 -8.33 21.45
CA ILE A 34 -0.51 -9.78 21.55
C ILE A 34 -1.82 -10.12 20.81
N GLY A 35 -1.80 -11.14 19.94
CA GLY A 35 -2.94 -11.51 19.11
C GLY A 35 -2.94 -10.92 17.70
N PHE A 36 -2.03 -9.98 17.37
CA PHE A 36 -2.02 -9.34 16.05
C PHE A 36 -1.67 -10.32 14.94
N ALA A 37 -0.69 -11.22 15.16
CA ALA A 37 -0.31 -12.22 14.17
C ALA A 37 -1.46 -13.19 13.87
N GLU A 38 -2.18 -13.62 14.89
CA GLU A 38 -3.36 -14.49 14.77
C GLU A 38 -4.48 -13.79 14.01
N GLU A 39 -4.71 -12.51 14.29
CA GLU A 39 -5.69 -11.70 13.58
C GLU A 39 -5.30 -11.49 12.10
N CYS A 40 -4.02 -11.27 11.81
CA CYS A 40 -3.50 -11.21 10.44
C CYS A 40 -3.78 -12.52 9.69
N VAL A 41 -3.48 -13.68 10.29
CA VAL A 41 -3.74 -14.99 9.68
C VAL A 41 -5.24 -15.18 9.44
N ARG A 42 -6.08 -14.80 10.41
CA ARG A 42 -7.54 -14.90 10.29
C ARG A 42 -8.08 -14.02 9.15
N GLN A 43 -7.60 -12.79 9.02
CA GLN A 43 -8.01 -11.88 7.96
C GLN A 43 -7.50 -12.31 6.58
N ALA A 44 -6.24 -12.74 6.48
CA ALA A 44 -5.66 -13.25 5.23
C ALA A 44 -6.47 -14.44 4.68
N ARG A 45 -6.89 -15.36 5.55
CA ARG A 45 -7.76 -16.48 5.16
C ARG A 45 -9.12 -16.01 4.60
N LYS A 46 -9.72 -14.98 5.20
CA LYS A 46 -10.98 -14.43 4.71
C LYS A 46 -10.84 -13.80 3.34
N ILE A 47 -9.74 -13.08 3.11
CA ILE A 47 -9.43 -12.47 1.82
C ILE A 47 -9.24 -13.58 0.78
N ALA A 48 -8.42 -14.60 1.06
CA ALA A 48 -8.19 -15.70 0.12
C ALA A 48 -9.48 -16.45 -0.27
N VAL A 49 -10.40 -16.63 0.68
CA VAL A 49 -11.73 -17.21 0.38
C VAL A 49 -12.54 -16.28 -0.52
N ALA A 50 -12.54 -14.98 -0.26
CA ALA A 50 -13.27 -14.01 -1.09
C ALA A 50 -12.67 -13.87 -2.50
N GLU A 51 -11.34 -13.92 -2.62
CA GLU A 51 -10.62 -13.84 -3.90
C GLU A 51 -10.83 -15.07 -4.79
N THR A 52 -11.11 -16.24 -4.19
CA THR A 52 -11.42 -17.46 -4.98
C THR A 52 -12.59 -17.25 -5.94
N ASP A 53 -13.53 -16.36 -5.60
CA ASP A 53 -14.69 -16.04 -6.42
C ASP A 53 -14.48 -14.82 -7.35
N ASP A 54 -13.39 -14.06 -7.20
CA ASP A 54 -13.13 -12.80 -7.94
C ASP A 54 -11.90 -12.90 -8.87
N ARG A 55 -12.03 -13.70 -9.93
CA ARG A 55 -10.98 -13.89 -10.94
C ARG A 55 -10.74 -12.65 -11.83
N ASP A 56 -11.65 -11.68 -11.81
CA ASP A 56 -11.54 -10.47 -12.62
C ASP A 56 -10.57 -9.47 -11.97
N LEU A 57 -10.57 -9.38 -10.63
CA LEU A 57 -9.61 -8.58 -9.89
C LEU A 57 -8.17 -9.09 -10.08
N ASP A 58 -7.95 -10.41 -9.97
CA ASP A 58 -6.64 -11.03 -10.20
C ASP A 58 -6.09 -10.70 -11.59
N ARG A 59 -6.91 -10.87 -12.63
CA ARG A 59 -6.54 -10.53 -14.00
C ARG A 59 -6.20 -9.05 -14.16
N PHE A 60 -6.95 -8.17 -13.52
CA PHE A 60 -6.68 -6.73 -13.56
C PHE A 60 -5.35 -6.39 -12.89
N LEU A 61 -5.05 -6.98 -11.73
CA LEU A 61 -3.79 -6.76 -11.01
C LEU A 61 -2.58 -7.29 -11.78
N ASP A 62 -2.68 -8.48 -12.38
CA ASP A 62 -1.64 -9.05 -13.23
C ASP A 62 -1.36 -8.15 -14.44
N ALA A 63 -2.41 -7.67 -15.12
CA ALA A 63 -2.26 -6.75 -16.25
C ALA A 63 -1.60 -5.42 -15.83
N ALA A 64 -2.05 -4.81 -14.73
CA ALA A 64 -1.47 -3.59 -14.20
C ALA A 64 0.01 -3.76 -13.79
N PHE A 65 0.36 -4.93 -13.23
CA PHE A 65 1.74 -5.26 -12.90
C PHE A 65 2.61 -5.39 -14.16
N LEU A 66 2.11 -6.06 -15.21
CA LEU A 66 2.80 -6.16 -16.49
C LEU A 66 2.99 -4.79 -17.15
N ASP A 67 2.03 -3.87 -17.06
CA ASP A 67 2.18 -2.50 -17.58
C ASP A 67 3.28 -1.71 -16.83
N LEU A 68 3.36 -1.91 -15.50
CA LEU A 68 4.39 -1.28 -14.65
C LEU A 68 5.80 -1.84 -14.91
N VAL A 69 5.94 -3.13 -15.19
CA VAL A 69 7.24 -3.79 -15.40
C VAL A 69 7.66 -3.81 -16.87
N GLY A 70 6.70 -3.81 -17.79
CA GLY A 70 6.89 -3.84 -19.24
C GLY A 70 7.20 -2.48 -19.88
N SER A 71 7.22 -1.40 -19.10
CA SER A 71 7.54 -0.05 -19.57
C SER A 71 9.03 0.34 -19.45
N ASP A 72 9.89 -0.59 -19.02
CA ASP A 72 11.33 -0.36 -18.77
C ASP A 72 12.26 -1.19 -19.69
N THR A 73 11.81 -1.59 -20.89
CA THR A 73 12.69 -2.16 -21.95
C THR A 73 12.64 -1.35 -23.24
#